data_AF-A0A819G8U6-F1
#
_entry.id   AF-A0A819G8U6-F1
#
_cell.length_a   1.000
_cell.length_b   1.000
_cell.length_c   1.000
_cell.angle_alpha   90.00
_cell.angle_beta   90.00
_cell.angle_gamma   90.00
#
_symmetry.space_group_name_H-M   'P 1'
#
loop_
_entity.id
_entity.type
_entity.pdbx_description
1 polymer ?
#
loop_
_entity_poly.entity_id
_entity_poly.type
_entity_poly.pdbx_seq_one_letter_code
_entity_poly.pdbx_strand_id
1 'polypeptide(L)'
;MASSIGYTNNQESKKTSLLSEPPTYQNPELQRMINVGKIQPLIWFDKRKLTDADMEIVAYYLLQDNKTLTQLCLSNNKIGDKGAQYLSEALKKDTTLTTLDLSYNQIGNKGVQHLGEALKKNTTLTILQLQNNQIGAQGSQYLVEALQTNTTLTELYLSRNEIGPQWQQHLQELTENRNLTLDLSGNPRYFENYCVTS
;
A
#
# COMPACT_ATOMS: atom_id res chain seq x y z
N MET A 1 31.53 48.60 14.68
CA MET A 1 30.32 48.19 13.95
C MET A 1 30.74 47.36 12.75
N ALA A 2 30.52 46.05 12.79
CA ALA A 2 30.51 45.18 11.62
C ALA A 2 29.68 43.95 11.99
N SER A 3 28.40 44.00 11.61
CA SER A 3 27.43 42.93 11.81
C SER A 3 27.79 41.77 10.88
N SER A 4 28.14 40.61 11.42
CA SER A 4 28.28 39.38 10.64
C SER A 4 26.90 38.75 10.50
N ILE A 5 26.35 38.83 9.28
CA ILE A 5 25.07 38.25 8.90
C ILE A 5 25.28 36.75 8.74
N GLY A 6 24.50 35.97 9.49
CA GLY A 6 24.54 34.51 9.45
C GLY A 6 24.09 33.98 8.08
N TYR A 7 24.91 33.09 7.51
CA TYR A 7 24.45 32.15 6.50
C TYR A 7 24.01 30.89 7.23
N THR A 8 22.71 30.78 7.52
CA THR A 8 22.11 29.48 7.82
C THR A 8 22.00 28.70 6.51
N ASN A 9 22.71 27.59 6.44
CA ASN A 9 22.61 26.58 5.38
C ASN A 9 21.15 26.10 5.27
N ASN A 10 20.43 26.65 4.31
CA ASN A 10 19.02 26.32 4.03
C ASN A 10 18.92 25.34 2.85
N GLN A 11 19.82 24.34 2.80
CA GLN A 11 19.84 23.30 1.75
C GLN A 11 19.35 21.93 2.24
N GLU A 12 19.02 21.77 3.53
CA GLU A 12 18.47 20.50 4.08
C GLU A 12 16.94 20.48 4.21
N SER A 13 16.24 21.59 3.94
CA SER A 13 14.79 21.72 4.18
C SER A 13 13.91 21.59 2.92
N LYS A 14 14.48 21.28 1.75
CA LYS A 14 13.73 21.08 0.48
C LYS A 14 13.61 19.62 0.01
N LYS A 15 13.79 18.64 0.90
CA LYS A 15 13.38 17.25 0.63
C LYS A 15 11.94 17.03 1.09
N THR A 16 11.00 17.89 0.65
CA THR A 16 9.73 18.12 1.36
C THR A 16 8.51 17.32 0.87
N SER A 17 8.64 16.40 -0.08
CA SER A 17 7.68 15.28 -0.19
C SER A 17 8.29 14.13 -1.00
N LEU A 18 8.03 12.88 -0.63
CA LEU A 18 8.64 11.68 -1.24
C LEU A 18 8.38 11.55 -2.77
N LEU A 19 7.40 12.28 -3.31
CA LEU A 19 6.95 12.21 -4.71
C LEU A 19 6.71 13.60 -5.34
N SER A 20 7.37 14.67 -4.86
CA SER A 20 7.18 16.02 -5.42
C SER A 20 7.93 16.25 -6.73
N GLU A 21 8.97 15.48 -6.99
CA GLU A 21 9.80 15.56 -8.19
C GLU A 21 9.65 14.26 -8.98
N PRO A 22 9.81 14.30 -10.32
CA PRO A 22 9.78 13.09 -11.12
C PRO A 22 10.91 12.13 -10.71
N PRO A 23 10.68 10.81 -10.74
CA PRO A 23 11.67 9.82 -10.36
C PRO A 23 12.93 9.93 -11.23
N THR A 24 14.10 9.87 -10.57
CA THR A 24 15.41 9.90 -11.23
C THR A 24 15.72 8.58 -11.94
N TYR A 25 15.28 7.47 -11.36
CA TYR A 25 15.29 6.16 -11.98
C TYR A 25 14.20 6.07 -13.05
N GLN A 26 14.56 5.59 -14.24
CA GLN A 26 13.60 5.34 -15.30
C GLN A 26 13.61 3.88 -15.73
N ASN A 27 12.41 3.31 -15.81
CA ASN A 27 12.15 2.01 -16.42
C ASN A 27 11.30 2.23 -17.67
N PRO A 28 11.90 2.24 -18.88
CA PRO A 28 11.18 2.56 -20.12
C PRO A 28 10.05 1.58 -20.44
N GLU A 29 10.19 0.30 -20.07
CA GLU A 29 9.14 -0.69 -20.28
C GLU A 29 7.94 -0.41 -19.38
N LEU A 30 8.18 -0.15 -18.09
CA LEU A 30 7.15 0.27 -17.15
C LEU A 30 6.46 1.55 -17.63
N GLN A 31 7.23 2.53 -18.10
CA GLN A 31 6.67 3.79 -18.62
C GLN A 31 5.80 3.58 -19.86
N ARG A 32 6.19 2.69 -20.78
CA ARG A 32 5.37 2.33 -21.94
C ARG A 32 4.06 1.70 -21.52
N MET A 33 4.10 0.77 -20.57
CA MET A 33 2.89 0.11 -20.06
C MET A 33 1.95 1.08 -19.35
N ILE A 34 2.50 1.96 -18.50
CA ILE A 34 1.74 3.05 -17.87
C ILE A 34 1.06 3.90 -18.94
N ASN A 35 1.77 4.26 -20.01
CA ASN A 35 1.20 5.08 -21.09
C ASN A 35 0.07 4.36 -21.85
N VAL A 36 0.18 3.05 -22.08
CA VAL A 36 -0.91 2.24 -22.65
C VAL A 36 -2.08 2.13 -21.66
N GLY A 37 -1.78 2.04 -20.37
CA GLY A 37 -2.75 1.91 -19.28
C GLY A 37 -3.49 3.20 -18.93
N LYS A 38 -3.02 4.39 -19.34
CA LYS A 38 -3.69 5.68 -19.10
C LYS A 38 -5.15 5.73 -19.56
N ILE A 39 -5.49 4.95 -20.59
CA ILE A 39 -6.84 4.89 -21.15
C ILE A 39 -7.64 3.70 -20.61
N GLN A 40 -7.08 2.90 -19.71
CA GLN A 40 -7.68 1.68 -19.20
C GLN A 40 -7.93 1.79 -17.70
N PRO A 41 -9.03 1.20 -17.19
CA PRO A 41 -9.31 1.20 -15.76
C PRO A 41 -8.47 0.20 -14.97
N LEU A 42 -7.70 -0.65 -15.64
CA LEU A 42 -6.94 -1.75 -15.03
C LEU A 42 -5.57 -1.88 -15.69
N ILE A 43 -4.53 -2.01 -14.87
CA ILE A 43 -3.16 -2.27 -15.30
C ILE A 43 -2.60 -3.48 -14.55
N TRP A 44 -2.08 -4.45 -15.30
CA TRP A 44 -1.41 -5.65 -14.78
C TRP A 44 0.11 -5.54 -14.92
N PHE A 45 0.77 -5.66 -13.78
CA PHE A 45 2.23 -5.70 -13.65
C PHE A 45 2.71 -7.00 -13.00
N ASP A 46 1.93 -8.07 -13.05
CA ASP A 46 2.27 -9.31 -12.36
C ASP A 46 3.53 -9.99 -12.93
N LYS A 47 4.35 -10.59 -12.06
CA LYS A 47 5.52 -11.41 -12.45
C LYS A 47 6.59 -10.67 -13.27
N ARG A 48 6.75 -9.36 -13.04
CA ARG A 48 7.69 -8.50 -13.81
C ARG A 48 9.01 -8.23 -13.11
N LYS A 49 9.22 -8.79 -11.93
CA LYS A 49 10.41 -8.54 -11.09
C LYS A 49 10.56 -7.04 -10.74
N LEU A 50 9.45 -6.30 -10.67
CA LEU A 50 9.45 -4.90 -10.25
C LEU A 50 9.99 -4.79 -8.83
N THR A 51 10.72 -3.73 -8.57
CA THR A 51 11.42 -3.44 -7.32
C THR A 51 10.84 -2.19 -6.66
N ASP A 52 11.35 -1.85 -5.47
CA ASP A 52 10.97 -0.61 -4.79
C ASP A 52 11.22 0.66 -5.62
N ALA A 53 12.24 0.66 -6.48
CA ALA A 53 12.53 1.78 -7.36
C ALA A 53 11.46 1.96 -8.45
N ASP A 54 10.89 0.86 -8.93
CA ASP A 54 9.78 0.89 -9.89
C ASP A 54 8.51 1.45 -9.25
N MET A 55 8.32 1.22 -7.95
CA MET A 55 7.14 1.71 -7.23
C MET A 55 7.14 3.22 -7.05
N GLU A 56 8.31 3.86 -7.04
CA GLU A 56 8.41 5.32 -7.10
C GLU A 56 7.78 5.85 -8.40
N ILE A 57 8.03 5.18 -9.54
CA ILE A 57 7.47 5.54 -10.83
C ILE A 57 5.95 5.31 -10.86
N VAL A 58 5.49 4.15 -10.38
CA VAL A 58 4.05 3.84 -10.31
C VAL A 58 3.33 4.83 -9.40
N ALA A 59 3.87 5.11 -8.21
CA ALA A 59 3.31 6.07 -7.28
C ALA A 59 3.27 7.49 -7.84
N TYR A 60 4.34 7.92 -8.50
CA TYR A 60 4.37 9.22 -9.17
C TYR A 60 3.28 9.30 -10.25
N TYR A 61 3.06 8.22 -11.01
CA TYR A 61 2.01 8.14 -12.01
C TYR A 61 0.59 8.18 -11.42
N LEU A 62 0.33 7.48 -10.31
CA LEU A 62 -0.95 7.55 -9.59
C LEU A 62 -1.28 8.96 -9.11
N LEU A 63 -0.25 9.76 -8.79
CA LEU A 63 -0.41 11.16 -8.39
C LEU A 63 -0.59 12.13 -9.56
N GLN A 64 -0.25 11.72 -10.79
CA GLN A 64 -0.64 12.49 -11.96
C GLN A 64 -2.16 12.38 -12.14
N ASP A 65 -2.76 13.19 -13.02
CA ASP A 65 -4.21 13.32 -13.20
C ASP A 65 -4.85 12.05 -13.85
N ASN A 66 -4.63 10.90 -13.23
CA ASN A 66 -5.03 9.58 -13.66
C ASN A 66 -6.43 9.29 -13.13
N LYS A 67 -7.44 9.79 -13.84
CA LYS A 67 -8.84 9.65 -13.43
C LYS A 67 -9.47 8.31 -13.80
N THR A 68 -8.77 7.48 -14.55
CA THR A 68 -9.35 6.28 -15.17
C THR A 68 -8.98 5.01 -14.42
N LEU A 69 -7.80 4.93 -13.82
CA LEU A 69 -7.31 3.72 -13.17
C LEU A 69 -8.07 3.43 -11.87
N THR A 70 -8.80 2.32 -11.87
CA THR A 70 -9.56 1.83 -10.72
C THR A 70 -8.97 0.55 -10.13
N GLN A 71 -8.13 -0.17 -10.89
CA GLN A 71 -7.52 -1.42 -10.47
C GLN A 71 -6.03 -1.48 -10.83
N LEU A 72 -5.19 -1.86 -9.86
CA LEU A 72 -3.75 -1.98 -10.03
C LEU A 72 -3.28 -3.33 -9.50
N CYS A 73 -2.76 -4.19 -10.38
CA CYS A 73 -2.22 -5.49 -10.01
C CYS A 73 -0.70 -5.48 -10.09
N LEU A 74 -0.04 -5.63 -8.93
CA LEU A 74 1.40 -5.61 -8.73
C LEU A 74 1.90 -6.93 -8.12
N SER A 75 1.12 -8.01 -8.23
CA SER A 75 1.45 -9.28 -7.60
C SER A 75 2.68 -9.97 -8.19
N ASN A 76 3.31 -10.87 -7.42
CA ASN A 76 4.48 -11.62 -7.86
C ASN A 76 5.66 -10.71 -8.31
N ASN A 77 5.97 -9.68 -7.52
CA ASN A 77 7.11 -8.80 -7.76
C ASN A 77 8.09 -8.85 -6.58
N LYS A 78 9.03 -7.91 -6.54
CA LYS A 78 10.04 -7.77 -5.49
C LYS A 78 9.83 -6.46 -4.72
N ILE A 79 8.57 -6.13 -4.46
CA ILE A 79 8.19 -4.94 -3.71
C ILE A 79 8.41 -5.22 -2.22
N GLY A 80 9.25 -4.43 -1.57
CA GLY A 80 9.47 -4.43 -0.14
C GLY A 80 8.83 -3.21 0.55
N ASP A 81 9.27 -2.96 1.78
CA ASP A 81 8.72 -1.89 2.62
C ASP A 81 8.83 -0.50 1.98
N LYS A 82 9.92 -0.23 1.26
CA LYS A 82 10.14 1.07 0.62
C LYS A 82 9.21 1.26 -0.58
N GLY A 83 8.97 0.22 -1.37
CA GLY A 83 8.00 0.28 -2.46
C GLY A 83 6.58 0.48 -1.94
N ALA A 84 6.21 -0.21 -0.86
CA ALA A 84 4.95 0.00 -0.17
C ALA A 84 4.80 1.44 0.37
N GLN A 85 5.89 2.05 0.86
CA GLN A 85 5.90 3.45 1.29
C GLN A 85 5.54 4.40 0.13
N TYR A 86 6.18 4.25 -1.03
CA TYR A 86 5.86 5.09 -2.20
C TYR A 86 4.39 4.96 -2.61
N LEU A 87 3.88 3.72 -2.71
CA LEU A 87 2.47 3.48 -3.03
C LEU A 87 1.53 4.09 -1.99
N SER A 88 1.86 3.99 -0.71
CA SER A 88 1.07 4.57 0.38
C SER A 88 0.95 6.09 0.27
N GLU A 89 2.05 6.78 -0.07
CA GLU A 89 2.02 8.23 -0.28
C GLU A 89 1.15 8.63 -1.47
N ALA A 90 1.10 7.81 -2.53
CA ALA A 90 0.17 8.01 -3.63
C ALA A 90 -1.29 7.76 -3.20
N LEU A 91 -1.55 6.63 -2.53
CA LEU A 91 -2.89 6.24 -2.07
C LEU A 91 -3.55 7.26 -1.14
N LYS A 92 -2.77 7.99 -0.33
CA LYS A 92 -3.27 9.08 0.53
C LYS A 92 -3.97 10.20 -0.25
N LYS A 93 -3.64 10.36 -1.54
CA LYS A 93 -4.17 11.42 -2.43
C LYS A 93 -4.99 10.86 -3.60
N ASP A 94 -4.78 9.59 -3.93
CA ASP A 94 -5.54 8.90 -4.96
C ASP A 94 -7.03 8.85 -4.59
N THR A 95 -7.88 9.10 -5.59
CA THR A 95 -9.34 9.20 -5.43
C THR A 95 -10.09 8.30 -6.41
N THR A 96 -9.39 7.37 -7.08
CA THR A 96 -9.96 6.57 -8.17
C THR A 96 -9.70 5.08 -8.00
N LEU A 97 -8.57 4.71 -7.39
CA LEU A 97 -8.20 3.34 -7.18
C LEU A 97 -9.15 2.69 -6.16
N THR A 98 -9.76 1.58 -6.59
CA THR A 98 -10.69 0.75 -5.83
C THR A 98 -10.09 -0.60 -5.46
N THR A 99 -9.20 -1.13 -6.31
CA THR A 99 -8.55 -2.43 -6.11
C THR A 99 -7.04 -2.31 -6.22
N LEU A 100 -6.32 -2.81 -5.21
CA LEU A 100 -4.87 -2.90 -5.21
C LEU A 100 -4.43 -4.32 -4.84
N ASP A 101 -3.70 -4.97 -5.74
CA ASP A 101 -3.12 -6.29 -5.51
C ASP A 101 -1.60 -6.21 -5.37
N LEU A 102 -1.13 -6.48 -4.15
CA LEU A 102 0.27 -6.55 -3.73
C LEU A 102 0.65 -7.96 -3.26
N SER A 103 -0.11 -8.99 -3.62
CA SER A 103 0.15 -10.36 -3.22
C SER A 103 1.49 -10.90 -3.78
N TYR A 104 2.11 -11.86 -3.09
CA TYR A 104 3.38 -12.47 -3.49
C TYR A 104 4.50 -11.43 -3.68
N ASN A 105 4.72 -10.60 -2.66
CA ASN A 105 5.80 -9.62 -2.59
C ASN A 105 6.62 -9.83 -1.31
N GLN A 106 7.44 -8.86 -0.93
CA GLN A 106 8.34 -8.90 0.23
C GLN A 106 7.99 -7.79 1.23
N ILE A 107 6.71 -7.42 1.31
CA ILE A 107 6.24 -6.36 2.20
C ILE A 107 6.24 -6.89 3.64
N GLY A 108 6.94 -6.20 4.52
CA GLY A 108 7.01 -6.50 5.94
C GLY A 108 6.18 -5.54 6.78
N ASN A 109 6.45 -5.54 8.09
CA ASN A 109 5.71 -4.73 9.06
C ASN A 109 5.76 -3.22 8.77
N LYS A 110 6.89 -2.69 8.29
CA LYS A 110 7.03 -1.25 8.02
C LYS A 110 6.28 -0.84 6.77
N GLY A 111 6.29 -1.66 5.72
CA GLY A 111 5.51 -1.42 4.52
C GLY A 111 4.02 -1.39 4.83
N VAL A 112 3.56 -2.33 5.65
CA VAL A 112 2.18 -2.35 6.14
C VAL A 112 1.82 -1.19 7.04
N GLN A 113 2.75 -0.70 7.87
CA GLN A 113 2.53 0.52 8.65
C GLN A 113 2.18 1.70 7.73
N HIS A 114 2.95 1.90 6.66
CA HIS A 114 2.67 2.96 5.67
C HIS A 114 1.33 2.76 4.97
N LEU A 115 1.02 1.51 4.57
CA LEU A 115 -0.27 1.19 3.95
C LEU A 115 -1.43 1.46 4.91
N GLY A 116 -1.29 1.12 6.19
CA GLY A 116 -2.27 1.42 7.23
C GLY A 116 -2.53 2.91 7.38
N GLU A 117 -1.48 3.74 7.42
CA GLU A 117 -1.62 5.20 7.43
C GLU A 117 -2.32 5.74 6.18
N ALA A 118 -2.09 5.13 5.01
CA ALA A 118 -2.77 5.49 3.78
C ALA A 118 -4.25 5.11 3.82
N LEU A 119 -4.58 3.90 4.29
CA LEU A 119 -5.96 3.43 4.46
C LEU A 119 -6.76 4.35 5.40
N LYS A 120 -6.17 4.86 6.49
CA LYS A 120 -6.84 5.82 7.38
C LYS A 120 -7.34 7.09 6.65
N LYS A 121 -6.73 7.45 5.51
CA LYS A 121 -7.06 8.65 4.73
C LYS A 121 -7.78 8.36 3.41
N ASN A 122 -7.47 7.23 2.79
CA ASN A 122 -8.03 6.86 1.50
C ASN A 122 -9.49 6.41 1.68
N THR A 123 -10.38 6.97 0.86
CA THR A 123 -11.82 6.73 0.93
C THR A 123 -12.38 6.03 -0.29
N THR A 124 -11.52 5.53 -1.20
CA THR A 124 -11.93 4.90 -2.47
C THR A 124 -11.53 3.44 -2.61
N LEU A 125 -10.47 3.00 -1.92
CA LEU A 125 -9.99 1.63 -1.97
C LEU A 125 -10.94 0.70 -1.22
N THR A 126 -11.51 -0.25 -1.95
CA THR A 126 -12.46 -1.25 -1.43
C THR A 126 -11.82 -2.63 -1.28
N ILE A 127 -10.84 -2.95 -2.13
CA ILE A 127 -10.18 -4.27 -2.16
C ILE A 127 -8.66 -4.09 -2.03
N LEU A 128 -8.07 -4.74 -1.02
CA LEU A 128 -6.63 -4.81 -0.82
C LEU A 128 -6.17 -6.28 -0.67
N GLN A 129 -5.27 -6.69 -1.55
CA GLN A 129 -4.69 -8.04 -1.56
C GLN A 129 -3.21 -7.99 -1.13
N LEU A 130 -2.89 -8.69 -0.05
CA LEU A 130 -1.56 -8.73 0.60
C LEU A 130 -1.11 -10.17 0.92
N GLN A 131 -1.71 -11.18 0.29
CA GLN A 131 -1.39 -12.59 0.51
C GLN A 131 0.09 -12.87 0.21
N ASN A 132 0.70 -13.84 0.89
CA ASN A 132 2.10 -14.25 0.65
C ASN A 132 3.09 -13.06 0.70
N ASN A 133 3.06 -12.31 1.80
CA ASN A 133 4.05 -11.29 2.14
C ASN A 133 4.74 -11.69 3.47
N GLN A 134 5.51 -10.78 4.08
CA GLN A 134 6.27 -11.00 5.31
C GLN A 134 5.63 -10.23 6.49
N ILE A 135 4.30 -10.17 6.52
CA ILE A 135 3.56 -9.38 7.50
C ILE A 135 3.46 -10.15 8.81
N GLY A 136 4.13 -9.65 9.85
CA GLY A 136 4.13 -10.22 11.18
C GLY A 136 3.02 -9.65 12.08
N ALA A 137 3.03 -10.08 13.35
CA ALA A 137 2.09 -9.61 14.36
C ALA A 137 2.03 -8.07 14.47
N GLN A 138 3.19 -7.38 14.51
CA GLN A 138 3.24 -5.92 14.59
C GLN A 138 2.63 -5.24 13.35
N GLY A 139 2.94 -5.72 12.14
CA GLY A 139 2.35 -5.19 10.91
C GLY A 139 0.83 -5.33 10.92
N SER A 140 0.35 -6.45 11.46
CA SER A 140 -1.06 -6.73 11.59
C SER A 140 -1.79 -5.72 12.52
N GLN A 141 -1.15 -5.27 13.61
CA GLN A 141 -1.73 -4.25 14.49
C GLN A 141 -2.00 -2.93 13.74
N TYR A 142 -1.08 -2.50 12.87
CA TYR A 142 -1.25 -1.26 12.11
C TYR A 142 -2.44 -1.32 11.15
N LEU A 143 -2.72 -2.49 10.57
CA LEU A 143 -3.90 -2.66 9.73
C LEU A 143 -5.19 -2.66 10.56
N VAL A 144 -5.21 -3.32 11.72
CA VAL A 144 -6.37 -3.28 12.63
C VAL A 144 -6.70 -1.84 13.00
N GLU A 145 -5.71 -1.06 13.45
CA GLU A 145 -5.91 0.35 13.77
C GLU A 145 -6.40 1.17 12.57
N ALA A 146 -5.94 0.84 11.36
CA ALA A 146 -6.41 1.51 10.16
C ALA A 146 -7.88 1.18 9.89
N LEU A 147 -8.27 -0.09 9.99
CA LEU A 147 -9.63 -0.58 9.75
C LEU A 147 -10.65 -0.10 10.78
N GLN A 148 -10.22 0.24 12.01
CA GLN A 148 -11.11 0.88 12.99
C GLN A 148 -11.62 2.25 12.52
N THR A 149 -10.87 2.94 11.66
CA THR A 149 -11.23 4.27 11.13
C THR A 149 -11.66 4.25 9.68
N ASN A 150 -11.05 3.40 8.85
CA ASN A 150 -11.38 3.29 7.44
C ASN A 150 -12.64 2.45 7.28
N THR A 151 -13.73 3.05 6.80
CA THR A 151 -14.99 2.34 6.54
C THR A 151 -15.17 1.88 5.08
N THR A 152 -14.33 2.38 4.16
CA THR A 152 -14.42 2.09 2.72
C THR A 152 -13.96 0.69 2.35
N LEU A 153 -12.90 0.16 2.98
CA LEU A 153 -12.37 -1.15 2.62
C LEU A 153 -13.39 -2.24 2.97
N THR A 154 -13.76 -3.05 1.98
CA THR A 154 -14.73 -4.15 2.11
C THR A 154 -14.07 -5.51 1.96
N GLU A 155 -12.88 -5.60 1.37
CA GLU A 155 -12.17 -6.87 1.22
C GLU A 155 -10.68 -6.70 1.52
N LEU A 156 -10.18 -7.51 2.45
CA LEU A 156 -8.77 -7.57 2.82
C LEU A 156 -8.28 -9.03 2.81
N TYR A 157 -7.30 -9.32 1.97
CA TYR A 157 -6.72 -10.66 1.88
C TYR A 157 -5.30 -10.66 2.43
N LEU A 158 -5.07 -11.43 3.49
CA LEU A 158 -3.81 -11.50 4.24
C LEU A 158 -3.31 -12.95 4.39
N SER A 159 -3.83 -13.87 3.59
CA SER A 159 -3.45 -15.27 3.70
C SER A 159 -1.96 -15.51 3.47
N ARG A 160 -1.41 -16.53 4.15
CA ARG A 160 0.00 -16.93 4.05
C ARG A 160 0.99 -15.81 4.39
N ASN A 161 0.74 -15.11 5.49
CA ASN A 161 1.69 -14.19 6.13
C ASN A 161 2.18 -14.80 7.47
N GLU A 162 2.74 -13.98 8.35
CA GLU A 162 3.22 -14.35 9.69
C GLU A 162 2.39 -13.67 10.79
N ILE A 163 1.09 -13.47 10.54
CA ILE A 163 0.20 -12.73 11.43
C ILE A 163 0.03 -13.48 12.76
N GLY A 164 0.12 -12.74 13.86
CA GLY A 164 -0.07 -13.24 15.22
C GLY A 164 -1.51 -13.15 15.72
N PRO A 165 -1.82 -13.69 16.91
CA PRO A 165 -3.18 -13.78 17.46
C PRO A 165 -3.80 -12.41 17.81
N GLN A 166 -3.02 -11.32 17.77
CA GLN A 166 -3.46 -9.97 18.14
C GLN A 166 -4.67 -9.50 17.33
N TRP A 167 -4.81 -9.97 16.08
CA TRP A 167 -5.96 -9.66 15.24
C TRP A 167 -7.29 -10.14 15.85
N GLN A 168 -7.28 -11.22 16.64
CA GLN A 168 -8.48 -11.83 17.22
C GLN A 168 -9.25 -10.91 18.16
N GLN A 169 -8.54 -10.06 18.90
CA GLN A 169 -9.15 -9.14 19.86
C GLN A 169 -10.05 -8.11 19.18
N HIS A 170 -9.79 -7.81 17.90
CA HIS A 170 -10.48 -6.79 17.14
C HIS A 170 -11.33 -7.35 15.99
N LEU A 171 -11.24 -8.66 15.69
CA LEU A 171 -12.03 -9.30 14.63
C LEU A 171 -13.51 -9.00 14.78
N GLN A 172 -14.04 -9.25 15.97
CA GLN A 172 -15.46 -9.08 16.27
C GLN A 172 -15.92 -7.64 16.00
N GLU A 173 -15.20 -6.65 16.52
CA GLU A 173 -15.47 -5.22 16.28
C GLU A 173 -15.44 -4.87 14.78
N LEU A 174 -14.45 -5.39 14.05
CA LEU A 174 -14.24 -5.10 12.64
C LEU A 174 -15.28 -5.75 11.72
N THR A 175 -15.83 -6.92 12.09
CA THR A 175 -16.77 -7.68 11.25
C THR A 175 -18.24 -7.51 11.63
N GLU A 176 -18.56 -7.20 12.89
CA GLU A 176 -19.96 -7.13 13.35
C GLU A 176 -20.73 -5.93 12.80
N ASN A 177 -20.04 -4.84 12.45
CA ASN A 177 -20.67 -3.60 12.02
C ASN A 177 -20.33 -3.20 10.57
N ARG A 178 -19.62 -4.05 9.84
CA ARG A 178 -19.08 -3.72 8.51
C ARG A 178 -19.15 -4.90 7.57
N ASN A 179 -19.47 -4.65 6.31
CA ASN A 179 -19.35 -5.61 5.21
C ASN A 179 -17.87 -5.79 4.83
N LEU A 180 -17.04 -6.20 5.79
CA LEU A 180 -15.62 -6.46 5.61
C LEU A 180 -15.37 -7.97 5.53
N THR A 181 -15.03 -8.44 4.33
CA THR A 181 -14.53 -9.78 4.09
C THR A 181 -13.03 -9.83 4.37
N LEU A 182 -12.60 -10.82 5.15
CA LEU A 182 -11.21 -10.97 5.58
C LEU A 182 -10.73 -12.40 5.36
N ASP A 183 -9.63 -12.57 4.63
CA ASP A 183 -8.94 -13.87 4.48
C ASP A 183 -7.63 -13.89 5.28
N LEU A 184 -7.62 -14.64 6.38
CA LEU A 184 -6.43 -14.88 7.22
C LEU A 184 -5.83 -16.28 7.02
N SER A 185 -6.29 -17.06 6.03
CA SER A 185 -5.91 -18.46 5.88
C SER A 185 -4.40 -18.66 5.71
N GLY A 186 -3.84 -19.77 6.18
CA GLY A 186 -2.42 -20.07 5.98
C GLY A 186 -1.42 -19.18 6.76
N ASN A 187 -1.88 -18.32 7.67
CA ASN A 187 -1.04 -17.74 8.72
C ASN A 187 -0.75 -18.80 9.82
N PRO A 188 0.33 -18.67 10.63
CA PRO A 188 0.63 -19.59 11.72
C PRO A 188 -0.59 -19.89 12.60
N ARG A 189 -0.70 -21.14 13.09
CA ARG A 189 -1.88 -21.78 13.72
C ARG A 189 -2.36 -21.15 15.03
N TYR A 190 -2.67 -19.86 15.01
CA TYR A 190 -3.55 -19.23 15.99
C TYR A 190 -5.01 -19.21 15.50
N PHE A 191 -5.25 -19.53 14.21
CA PHE A 191 -6.52 -19.30 13.52
C PHE A 191 -7.29 -20.56 13.08
N GLU A 192 -7.00 -21.76 13.63
CA GLU A 192 -7.60 -23.04 13.18
C GLU A 192 -9.14 -23.11 13.28
N ASN A 193 -9.83 -22.09 13.83
CA ASN A 193 -11.28 -22.07 14.02
C ASN A 193 -12.04 -20.91 13.35
N TYR A 194 -11.41 -20.09 12.50
CA TYR A 194 -12.08 -18.89 11.96
C TYR A 194 -11.99 -18.79 10.44
N CYS A 195 -12.58 -19.75 9.73
CA CYS A 195 -13.11 -19.47 8.40
C CYS A 195 -14.39 -18.64 8.60
N VAL A 196 -14.29 -17.32 8.57
CA VAL A 196 -15.48 -16.47 8.42
C VAL A 196 -15.83 -16.48 6.94
N THR A 197 -16.53 -17.53 6.51
CA THR A 197 -17.27 -17.49 5.25
C THR A 197 -18.60 -16.82 5.52
N SER A 198 -18.74 -15.57 5.09
CA SER A 198 -20.03 -14.92 4.89
C SER A 198 -20.76 -15.56 3.71
#